data_AF-A0A964YK82-F1
#
_entry.id   AF-A0A964YK82-F1
#
_cell.length_a   1.000
_cell.length_b   1.000
_cell.length_c   1.000
_cell.angle_alpha   90.00
_cell.angle_beta   90.00
_cell.angle_gamma   90.00
#
_symmetry.space_group_name_H-M   'P 1'
#
loop_
_entity.id
_entity.type
_entity.pdbx_description
1 polymer ?
#
loop_
_entity_poly.entity_id
_entity_poly.type
_entity_poly.pdbx_seq_one_letter_code
_entity_poly.pdbx_strand_id
1 'polypeptide(L)'
;MQRVGPSCKVFSGTSSEYLAAKIAESVNGTPGKINIQRFSDGEIQPVYLESIRGDYVFLVQSTFAPGDNLLELLLMIDAAKRASAYKIIAVLPYFGYARQDRKDKPRVAIGSKLVANLLTAAGADRVITMDLHAPQ
;
A
#
# COMPACT_ATOMS: atom_id res chain seq x y z
N MET A 1 2.28 -8.51 -33.53
CA MET A 1 1.62 -8.02 -32.30
C MET A 1 2.68 -7.43 -31.38
N GLN A 2 2.72 -6.11 -31.21
CA GLN A 2 3.57 -5.50 -30.18
C GLN A 2 3.12 -6.03 -28.81
N ARG A 3 4.04 -6.65 -28.06
CA ARG A 3 3.80 -6.90 -26.63
C ARG A 3 3.75 -5.53 -25.96
N VAL A 4 2.55 -5.00 -25.75
CA VAL A 4 2.34 -3.90 -24.81
C VAL A 4 2.84 -4.44 -23.47
N GLY A 5 3.92 -3.85 -22.95
CA GLY A 5 4.44 -4.19 -21.64
C GLY A 5 3.38 -3.96 -20.55
N PRO A 6 3.60 -4.48 -19.34
CA PRO A 6 2.66 -4.24 -18.23
C PRO A 6 2.45 -2.73 -18.05
N SER A 7 1.19 -2.27 -17.96
CA SER A 7 0.90 -0.85 -17.77
C SER A 7 1.10 -0.46 -16.30
N CYS A 8 1.32 0.82 -16.01
CA CYS A 8 1.48 1.31 -14.64
C CYS A 8 0.21 2.00 -14.17
N LYS A 9 -0.32 1.59 -13.02
CA LYS A 9 -1.51 2.18 -12.40
C LYS A 9 -1.23 2.58 -10.96
N VAL A 10 -1.60 3.81 -10.61
CA VAL A 10 -1.43 4.38 -9.26
C VAL A 10 -2.79 4.42 -8.58
N PHE A 11 -2.93 3.76 -7.43
CA PHE A 11 -4.12 3.82 -6.59
C PHE A 11 -3.77 4.41 -5.23
N SER A 12 -4.78 4.92 -4.54
CA SER A 12 -4.62 5.53 -3.23
C SER A 12 -5.46 4.81 -2.19
N GLY A 13 -4.93 4.71 -0.97
CA GLY A 13 -5.79 4.60 0.19
C GLY A 13 -6.37 5.96 0.59
N THR A 14 -7.40 5.93 1.44
CA THR A 14 -8.22 7.09 1.84
C THR A 14 -7.40 8.22 2.44
N SER A 15 -6.46 7.90 3.34
CA SER A 15 -5.61 8.88 4.02
C SER A 15 -4.49 9.48 3.17
N SER A 16 -4.33 9.07 1.90
CA SER A 16 -3.21 9.49 1.04
C SER A 16 -3.62 10.00 -0.34
N GLU A 17 -4.91 10.25 -0.58
CA GLU A 17 -5.44 10.68 -1.88
C GLU A 17 -4.75 11.94 -2.42
N TYR A 18 -4.51 12.91 -1.55
CA TYR A 18 -3.83 14.17 -1.87
C TYR A 18 -2.43 13.95 -2.46
N LEU A 19 -1.72 12.91 -2.01
CA LEU A 19 -0.37 12.61 -2.46
C LEU A 19 -0.39 11.73 -3.70
N ALA A 20 -1.29 10.74 -3.75
CA ALA A 20 -1.46 9.89 -4.91
C ALA A 20 -1.82 10.72 -6.16
N ALA A 21 -2.68 11.73 -6.01
CA ALA A 21 -3.01 12.67 -7.08
C ALA A 21 -1.77 13.40 -7.61
N LYS A 22 -0.93 13.96 -6.73
CA LYS A 22 0.30 14.65 -7.12
C LYS A 22 1.32 13.72 -7.79
N ILE A 23 1.47 12.50 -7.28
CA ILE A 23 2.36 11.49 -7.86
C ILE A 23 1.88 11.12 -9.28
N ALA A 24 0.58 10.84 -9.44
CA ALA A 24 0.01 10.53 -10.75
C ALA A 24 0.19 11.70 -11.74
N GLU A 25 -0.07 12.93 -11.30
CA GLU A 25 0.11 14.14 -12.12
C GLU A 25 1.56 14.32 -12.57
N SER A 26 2.53 14.10 -11.66
CA SER A 26 3.97 14.20 -11.98
C SER A 26 4.45 13.22 -13.05
N VAL A 27 3.70 12.15 -13.30
CA VAL A 27 3.97 11.16 -14.35
C VAL A 27 2.99 11.28 -15.53
N ASN A 28 2.30 12.43 -15.66
CA ASN A 28 1.28 12.71 -16.67
C ASN A 28 0.13 11.68 -16.70
N GLY A 29 -0.19 11.11 -15.53
CA GLY A 29 -1.27 10.14 -15.36
C GLY A 29 -2.39 10.68 -14.47
N THR A 30 -3.41 9.85 -14.29
CA THR A 30 -4.49 10.07 -13.32
C THR A 30 -4.53 8.91 -12.33
N PRO A 31 -4.90 9.13 -11.06
CA PRO A 31 -5.14 8.04 -10.13
C PRO A 31 -6.18 7.07 -10.71
N GLY A 32 -5.91 5.78 -10.53
CA GLY A 32 -6.83 4.71 -10.85
C GLY A 32 -8.05 4.73 -9.95
N LYS A 33 -9.13 4.11 -10.42
CA LYS A 33 -10.42 4.11 -9.75
C LYS A 33 -10.51 2.94 -8.77
N ILE A 34 -10.57 3.27 -7.49
CA ILE A 34 -10.82 2.32 -6.40
C ILE A 34 -11.88 2.91 -5.46
N ASN A 35 -12.77 2.06 -4.97
CA ASN A 35 -13.72 2.43 -3.93
C ASN A 35 -13.32 1.72 -2.62
N ILE A 36 -13.16 2.48 -1.54
CA ILE A 36 -12.88 1.93 -0.21
C ILE A 36 -14.17 2.02 0.60
N GLN A 37 -14.89 0.90 0.67
CA GLN A 37 -16.13 0.82 1.44
C GLN A 37 -15.81 0.60 2.91
N ARG A 38 -16.58 1.26 3.79
CA ARG A 38 -16.57 1.04 5.23
C ARG A 38 -17.94 0.60 5.68
N PHE A 39 -18.01 -0.58 6.28
CA PHE A 39 -19.25 -1.12 6.84
C PHE A 39 -19.57 -0.46 8.18
N SER A 40 -20.81 -0.62 8.66
CA SER A 40 -21.30 0.02 9.88
C SER A 40 -20.56 -0.42 11.15
N ASP A 41 -19.94 -1.60 11.13
CA ASP A 41 -19.10 -2.15 12.19
C ASP A 41 -17.62 -1.75 12.10
N GLY A 42 -17.24 -1.00 11.05
CA GLY A 42 -15.88 -0.53 10.82
C GLY A 42 -15.03 -1.42 9.92
N GLU A 43 -15.56 -2.54 9.40
CA GLU A 43 -14.84 -3.35 8.42
C GLU A 43 -14.59 -2.57 7.11
N ILE A 44 -13.46 -2.85 6.47
CA ILE A 44 -13.00 -2.14 5.27
C ILE A 44 -13.02 -3.10 4.08
N GLN A 45 -13.56 -2.65 2.94
CA GLN A 45 -13.56 -3.41 1.69
C GLN A 45 -13.09 -2.54 0.51
N PRO A 46 -11.83 -2.72 0.06
CA PRO A 46 -11.35 -2.10 -1.17
C PRO A 46 -11.86 -2.82 -2.42
N VAL A 47 -12.35 -2.06 -3.39
CA VAL A 47 -12.88 -2.55 -4.66
C VAL A 47 -12.27 -1.77 -5.82
N TYR A 48 -11.42 -2.40 -6.61
CA TYR A 48 -10.91 -1.82 -7.86
C TYR A 48 -12.05 -1.70 -8.88
N LEU A 49 -12.28 -0.50 -9.41
CA LEU A 49 -13.36 -0.19 -10.36
C LEU A 49 -12.92 -0.30 -11.82
N GLU A 50 -11.71 -0.80 -12.05
CA GLU A 50 -11.12 -1.04 -13.36
C GLU A 50 -10.24 -2.29 -13.32
N SER A 51 -9.99 -2.90 -14.49
CA SER A 51 -9.08 -4.04 -14.58
C SER A 51 -7.65 -3.61 -14.24
N ILE A 52 -6.98 -4.40 -13.40
CA ILE A 52 -5.56 -4.25 -13.03
C ILE A 52 -4.76 -5.52 -13.37
N ARG A 53 -5.36 -6.44 -14.13
CA ARG A 53 -4.75 -7.72 -14.49
C ARG A 53 -3.51 -7.47 -15.35
N GLY A 54 -2.38 -8.01 -14.91
CA GLY A 54 -1.12 -7.92 -15.64
C GLY A 54 -0.44 -6.56 -15.56
N ASP A 55 -0.92 -5.63 -14.72
CA ASP A 55 -0.35 -4.29 -14.56
C ASP A 55 0.61 -4.20 -13.37
N TYR A 56 1.52 -3.22 -13.41
CA TYR A 56 2.20 -2.71 -12.23
C TYR A 56 1.23 -1.85 -11.43
N VAL A 57 0.92 -2.26 -10.21
CA VAL A 57 -0.01 -1.60 -9.30
C VAL A 57 0.78 -0.90 -8.21
N PHE A 58 0.76 0.43 -8.20
CA PHE A 58 1.35 1.25 -7.16
C PHE A 58 0.26 1.67 -6.16
N LEU A 59 0.41 1.29 -4.90
CA LEU A 59 -0.54 1.59 -3.83
C LEU A 59 0.05 2.64 -2.91
N VAL A 60 -0.43 3.87 -3.03
CA VAL A 60 0.02 5.00 -2.20
C VAL A 60 -0.83 5.04 -0.94
N GLN A 61 -0.22 4.68 0.20
CA GLN A 61 -0.86 4.80 1.50
C GLN A 61 0.18 4.94 2.61
N SER A 62 0.18 6.07 3.30
CA SER A 62 0.92 6.25 4.54
C SER A 62 0.22 5.54 5.69
N THR A 63 1.00 5.00 6.63
CA THR A 63 0.48 4.16 7.74
C THR A 63 0.56 4.88 9.09
N PHE A 64 0.32 6.20 9.09
CA PHE A 64 0.12 6.96 10.32
C PHE A 64 -1.22 6.61 10.97
N ALA A 65 -1.42 6.98 12.24
CA ALA A 65 -2.65 6.67 12.96
C ALA A 65 -3.89 7.28 12.27
N PRO A 66 -5.02 6.56 12.18
CA PRO A 66 -5.35 5.31 12.88
C PRO A 66 -4.76 4.03 12.27
N GLY A 67 -4.79 2.93 13.03
CA GLY A 67 -4.30 1.62 12.58
C GLY A 67 -4.98 1.11 11.30
N ASP A 68 -6.21 1.56 11.05
CA ASP A 68 -6.98 1.30 9.83
C ASP A 68 -6.21 1.58 8.55
N ASN A 69 -5.31 2.57 8.51
CA ASN A 69 -4.53 2.89 7.32
C ASN A 69 -3.63 1.71 6.90
N LEU A 70 -3.07 0.99 7.87
CA LEU A 70 -2.30 -0.22 7.61
C LEU A 70 -3.22 -1.36 7.15
N LEU A 71 -4.36 -1.56 7.81
CA LEU A 71 -5.30 -2.63 7.46
C LEU A 71 -5.89 -2.44 6.06
N GLU A 72 -6.28 -1.20 5.73
CA GLU A 72 -6.75 -0.79 4.41
C GLU A 72 -5.70 -1.10 3.33
N LEU A 73 -4.44 -0.73 3.54
CA LEU A 73 -3.35 -1.04 2.61
C LEU A 73 -3.17 -2.55 2.43
N LEU A 74 -3.20 -3.33 3.51
CA LEU A 74 -3.07 -4.79 3.43
C LEU A 74 -4.20 -5.42 2.61
N LEU A 75 -5.44 -4.95 2.79
CA LEU A 75 -6.60 -5.39 2.03
C LEU A 75 -6.51 -4.97 0.56
N MET A 76 -6.01 -3.76 0.27
CA MET A 76 -5.77 -3.30 -1.11
C MET A 76 -4.73 -4.17 -1.83
N ILE A 77 -3.67 -4.58 -1.12
CA ILE A 77 -2.64 -5.51 -1.64
C ILE A 77 -3.26 -6.88 -1.94
N ASP A 78 -4.00 -7.46 -0.98
CA ASP A 78 -4.64 -8.77 -1.17
C ASP A 78 -5.64 -8.75 -2.34
N ALA A 79 -6.47 -7.71 -2.45
CA ALA A 79 -7.38 -7.53 -3.56
C ALA A 79 -6.65 -7.43 -4.91
N ALA A 80 -5.53 -6.68 -4.99
CA ALA A 80 -4.73 -6.56 -6.21
C ALA A 80 -4.11 -7.90 -6.63
N LYS A 81 -3.61 -8.66 -5.65
CA LYS A 81 -3.03 -9.99 -5.88
C LYS A 81 -4.06 -10.95 -6.45
N ARG A 82 -5.26 -10.98 -5.88
CA ARG A 82 -6.39 -11.81 -6.37
C ARG A 82 -6.88 -11.36 -7.74
N ALA A 83 -6.81 -10.06 -8.04
CA ALA A 83 -7.10 -9.51 -9.36
C ALA A 83 -6.00 -9.78 -10.41
N SER A 84 -4.95 -10.54 -10.05
CA SER A 84 -3.85 -10.92 -10.95
C SER A 84 -3.02 -9.73 -11.45
N ALA A 85 -2.77 -8.74 -10.58
CA ALA A 85 -1.75 -7.73 -10.83
C ALA A 85 -0.39 -8.39 -11.16
N TYR A 86 0.38 -7.80 -12.07
CA TYR A 86 1.70 -8.33 -12.40
C TYR A 86 2.70 -8.11 -11.25
N LYS A 87 2.68 -6.89 -10.69
CA LYS A 87 3.48 -6.52 -9.53
C LYS A 87 2.74 -5.52 -8.65
N ILE A 88 2.87 -5.65 -7.34
CA ILE A 88 2.25 -4.78 -6.35
C ILE A 88 3.35 -4.04 -5.59
N ILE A 89 3.37 -2.71 -5.75
CA ILE A 89 4.35 -1.82 -5.14
C ILE A 89 3.63 -0.98 -4.11
N ALA A 90 3.91 -1.23 -2.83
CA ALA A 90 3.37 -0.43 -1.75
C ALA A 90 4.24 0.82 -1.54
N VAL A 91 3.65 2.01 -1.69
CA VAL A 91 4.31 3.31 -1.51
C VAL A 91 3.82 3.89 -0.19
N LEU A 92 4.67 3.82 0.85
CA LEU A 92 4.40 4.26 2.21
C LEU A 92 5.30 5.44 2.57
N PRO A 93 4.95 6.70 2.19
CA PRO A 93 5.75 7.88 2.53
C PRO A 93 6.04 7.98 4.04
N TYR A 94 5.03 7.70 4.88
CA TYR A 94 5.23 7.49 6.31
C TYR A 94 5.05 6.00 6.67
N PHE A 95 6.12 5.41 7.20
CA PHE A 95 6.12 4.04 7.71
C PHE A 95 5.78 4.02 9.20
N GLY A 96 4.54 3.66 9.53
CA GLY A 96 4.08 3.46 10.90
C GLY A 96 4.86 2.37 11.63
N TYR A 97 4.97 2.51 12.96
CA TYR A 97 5.74 1.61 13.82
C TYR A 97 7.25 1.57 13.56
N ALA A 98 7.80 2.43 12.69
CA ALA A 98 9.24 2.50 12.40
C ALA A 98 10.13 2.75 13.63
N ARG A 99 9.59 3.36 14.70
CA ARG A 99 10.32 3.59 15.97
C ARG A 99 10.48 2.35 16.85
N GLN A 100 9.79 1.25 16.52
CA GLN A 100 9.85 -0.03 17.22
C GLN A 100 10.65 -1.04 16.38
N ASP A 101 11.91 -0.71 16.10
CA ASP A 101 12.83 -1.44 15.22
C ASP A 101 13.70 -2.47 15.95
N ARG A 102 13.78 -2.38 17.28
CA ARG A 102 14.56 -3.30 18.12
C ARG A 102 13.90 -3.57 19.45
N LYS A 103 14.38 -4.60 20.15
CA LYS A 103 14.01 -4.83 21.55
C LYS A 103 14.85 -3.92 22.44
N ASP A 104 14.27 -2.81 22.88
CA ASP A 104 14.85 -1.91 23.88
C ASP A 104 14.73 -2.46 25.31
N LYS A 105 13.74 -3.31 25.56
CA LYS A 105 13.51 -3.99 26.84
C LYS A 105 12.98 -5.43 26.66
N PRO A 106 13.03 -6.28 27.70
CA PRO A 106 12.47 -7.63 27.62
C PRO A 106 10.97 -7.62 27.30
N ARG A 107 10.52 -8.56 26.45
CA ARG A 107 9.11 -8.85 26.12
C ARG A 107 8.36 -7.73 25.36
N VAL A 108 9.05 -6.99 24.49
CA VAL A 108 8.42 -6.05 23.54
C VAL A 108 8.32 -6.63 22.14
N ALA A 109 7.37 -6.09 21.38
CA ALA A 109 7.27 -6.31 19.94
C ALA A 109 8.34 -5.53 19.17
N ILE A 110 8.69 -6.02 17.99
CA ILE A 110 9.43 -5.28 16.98
C ILE A 110 8.41 -4.89 15.92
N GLY A 111 7.75 -3.74 16.12
CA GLY A 111 6.62 -3.28 15.32
C GLY A 111 6.96 -3.12 13.85
N SER A 112 8.13 -2.54 13.52
CA SER A 112 8.53 -2.37 12.11
C SER A 112 8.69 -3.71 11.39
N LYS A 113 9.27 -4.72 12.06
CA LYS A 113 9.42 -6.07 11.52
C LYS A 113 8.08 -6.78 11.35
N LEU A 114 7.14 -6.59 12.28
CA LEU A 114 5.78 -7.11 12.14
C LEU A 114 5.10 -6.52 10.90
N VAL A 115 5.13 -5.20 10.73
CA VAL A 115 4.55 -4.52 9.56
C VAL A 115 5.17 -5.03 8.26
N ALA A 116 6.49 -5.14 8.20
CA ALA A 116 7.18 -5.68 7.02
C ALA A 116 6.74 -7.12 6.68
N ASN A 117 6.59 -7.97 7.69
CA ASN A 117 6.10 -9.34 7.51
C ASN A 117 4.65 -9.36 7.00
N LEU A 118 3.79 -8.49 7.53
CA LEU A 118 2.39 -8.37 7.09
C LEU A 118 2.29 -7.93 5.63
N LEU A 119 3.04 -6.90 5.22
CA LEU A 119 3.08 -6.44 3.82
C LEU A 119 3.54 -7.56 2.87
N THR A 120 4.58 -8.31 3.29
CA THR A 120 5.08 -9.47 2.53
C THR A 120 4.03 -10.56 2.42
N ALA A 121 3.35 -10.89 3.52
CA ALA A 121 2.32 -11.93 3.57
C ALA A 121 1.08 -11.57 2.74
N ALA A 122 0.64 -10.30 2.80
CA ALA A 122 -0.44 -9.80 1.95
C ALA A 122 -0.09 -9.92 0.46
N GLY A 123 1.20 -9.74 0.13
CA GLY A 123 1.74 -10.01 -1.21
C GLY A 123 2.28 -8.78 -1.92
N ALA A 124 2.79 -7.78 -1.19
CA ALA A 124 3.57 -6.72 -1.80
C ALA A 124 4.88 -7.29 -2.38
N ASP A 125 5.17 -6.97 -3.64
CA ASP A 125 6.43 -7.33 -4.29
C ASP A 125 7.56 -6.36 -3.93
N ARG A 126 7.21 -5.11 -3.65
CA ARG A 126 8.16 -4.04 -3.34
C ARG A 126 7.53 -3.01 -2.41
N VAL A 127 8.35 -2.43 -1.54
CA VAL A 127 8.00 -1.27 -0.72
C VAL A 127 8.87 -0.09 -1.13
N ILE A 128 8.25 1.09 -1.27
CA ILE A 128 8.92 2.38 -1.40
C ILE A 128 8.50 3.21 -0.19
N THR A 129 9.46 3.78 0.54
CA THR A 129 9.19 4.59 1.74
C THR A 129 10.18 5.74 1.83
N MET A 130 9.95 6.68 2.74
CA MET A 130 10.79 7.86 2.95
C MET A 130 11.25 7.96 4.40
N ASP A 131 12.48 8.41 4.59
CA ASP A 131 13.08 8.79 5.89
C ASP A 131 12.73 7.85 7.04
N LEU A 132 13.09 6.57 6.88
CA LEU A 132 12.92 5.60 7.96
C LEU A 132 13.64 6.06 9.23
N HIS A 133 12.98 5.84 10.36
CA HIS A 133 13.55 6.19 11.67
C HIS A 133 14.93 5.56 11.89
N ALA A 134 15.08 4.33 11.42
CA ALA A 134 16.31 3.55 11.42
C ALA A 134 16.47 2.95 10.01
N PRO A 135 17.63 3.08 9.35
CA PRO A 135 17.83 2.62 7.97
C PRO A 135 18.04 1.11 7.83
N GLN A 136 18.18 0.37 8.94
CA GLN A 136 18.47 -1.08 8.98
C GLN A 136 17.21 -1.93 8.83
#